data_AF-A0A8S0VQE1-F1
#
_entry.id   AF-A0A8S0VQE1-F1
#
_cell.length_a   1.000
_cell.length_b   1.000
_cell.length_c   1.000
_cell.angle_alpha   90.00
_cell.angle_beta   90.00
_cell.angle_gamma   90.00
#
_symmetry.space_group_name_H-M   'P 1'
#
loop_
_entity.id
_entity.type
_entity.pdbx_description
1 polymer ?
#
loop_
_entity_poly.entity_id
_entity_poly.type
_entity_poly.pdbx_seq_one_letter_code
_entity_poly.pdbx_strand_id
1 'polypeptide(L)'
;MASESKGPPPSATLKKTASTTSLRSSSSVISDSWLQWDILPSEWDIFWLSTAIKLLLYPSYRSTDFEVHRNWLAITYTLPISKWYYDTTSEWTLDYPPFFAYFEKLLSIPASFIDPKIVDLNNLNYDAWSVIAYQRTTVILTELVLGAVLLRRVHLFYFRPGSIAHFPTEQIHTWLGFLIVDHIHFQYNGFMYGILLWSILMARNGNKLASGILFAVLLNFKHIYMYLAVSPAPCFSLRGTQ
;
A
#
# COMPACT_ATOMS: atom_id res chain seq x y z
N MET A 1 -12.87 81.08 34.60
CA MET A 1 -11.45 80.76 34.85
C MET A 1 -11.40 79.93 36.12
N ALA A 2 -10.98 78.65 36.01
CA ALA A 2 -10.74 77.65 37.07
C ALA A 2 -11.95 77.24 37.95
N SER A 3 -12.18 75.98 38.33
CA SER A 3 -11.57 74.68 38.03
C SER A 3 -12.54 73.58 38.49
N GLU A 4 -12.58 72.47 37.75
CA GLU A 4 -13.22 71.20 38.11
C GLU A 4 -12.72 70.63 39.44
N SER A 5 -13.60 69.97 40.21
CA SER A 5 -13.24 68.74 40.91
C SER A 5 -14.44 67.77 40.88
N LYS A 6 -14.35 66.74 40.04
CA LYS A 6 -15.27 65.60 40.00
C LYS A 6 -14.74 64.53 40.96
N GLY A 7 -15.52 64.21 41.99
CA GLY A 7 -15.29 63.04 42.84
C GLY A 7 -15.61 61.73 42.12
N PRO A 8 -14.99 60.59 42.50
CA PRO A 8 -15.16 59.32 41.82
C PRO A 8 -16.51 58.65 42.19
N PRO A 9 -17.09 57.81 41.30
CA PRO A 9 -18.32 57.08 41.57
C PRO A 9 -18.09 55.83 42.43
N PRO A 10 -19.13 55.26 43.06
CA PRO A 10 -18.99 54.14 43.99
C PRO A 10 -18.69 52.80 43.31
N SER A 11 -17.90 52.01 44.02
CA SER A 11 -17.48 50.62 43.75
C SER A 11 -18.66 49.67 43.47
N ALA A 12 -18.71 49.11 42.26
CA ALA A 12 -19.56 47.98 41.92
C ALA A 12 -18.87 46.65 42.28
N THR A 13 -19.35 46.01 43.35
CA THR A 13 -18.89 44.68 43.79
C THR A 13 -19.38 43.59 42.83
N LEU A 14 -18.51 43.13 41.92
CA LEU A 14 -18.76 41.96 41.08
C LEU A 14 -18.76 40.68 41.94
N LYS A 15 -19.96 40.14 42.20
CA LYS A 15 -20.11 38.77 42.71
C LYS A 15 -19.64 37.79 41.63
N LYS A 16 -18.48 37.17 41.86
CA LYS A 16 -17.92 36.11 41.03
C LYS A 16 -18.70 34.81 41.27
N THR A 17 -19.78 34.59 40.52
CA THR A 17 -20.50 33.31 40.51
C THR A 17 -19.59 32.28 39.85
N ALA A 18 -19.00 31.40 40.66
CA ALA A 18 -18.24 30.25 40.17
C ALA A 18 -19.21 29.26 39.50
N SER A 19 -19.25 29.25 38.18
CA SER A 19 -19.83 28.14 37.43
C SER A 19 -18.90 26.94 37.57
N THR A 20 -19.26 25.99 38.41
CA THR A 20 -18.61 24.68 38.50
C THR A 20 -18.92 23.92 37.21
N THR A 21 -18.14 24.15 36.16
CA THR A 21 -18.17 23.34 34.96
C THR A 21 -17.64 21.97 35.34
N SER A 22 -18.54 20.99 35.49
CA SER A 22 -18.17 19.60 35.70
C SER A 22 -17.26 19.17 34.57
N LEU A 23 -16.00 18.86 34.87
CA LEU A 23 -15.09 18.17 33.97
C LEU A 23 -15.69 16.79 33.70
N ARG A 24 -16.55 16.72 32.68
CA ARG A 24 -16.97 15.46 32.09
C ARG A 24 -15.69 14.90 31.48
N SER A 25 -15.13 13.89 32.12
CA SER A 25 -14.03 13.11 31.56
C SER A 25 -14.49 12.62 30.20
N SER A 26 -14.05 13.29 29.15
CA SER A 26 -14.08 12.78 27.79
C SER A 26 -13.09 11.64 27.75
N SER A 27 -13.49 10.49 28.29
CA SER A 27 -12.98 9.20 27.89
C SER A 27 -13.15 9.16 26.38
N SER A 28 -12.05 9.39 25.67
CA SER A 28 -11.98 9.26 24.23
C SER A 28 -12.49 7.88 23.89
N VAL A 29 -13.70 7.82 23.33
CA VAL A 29 -14.18 6.65 22.61
C VAL A 29 -13.29 6.58 21.37
N ILE A 30 -12.12 5.95 21.53
CA ILE A 30 -11.38 5.39 20.40
C ILE A 30 -12.29 4.28 19.91
N SER A 31 -13.22 4.62 19.02
CA SER A 31 -14.15 3.63 18.49
C SER A 31 -13.37 2.60 17.70
N ASP A 32 -13.81 1.34 17.81
CA ASP A 32 -13.34 0.14 17.10
C ASP A 32 -13.51 0.21 15.56
N SER A 33 -13.41 1.40 14.97
CA SER A 33 -13.58 1.67 13.55
C SER A 33 -12.51 1.01 12.67
N TRP A 34 -11.40 0.54 13.25
CA TRP A 34 -10.29 -0.12 12.53
C TRP A 34 -10.68 -1.47 11.92
N LEU A 35 -11.67 -2.15 12.49
CA LEU A 35 -12.12 -3.49 12.06
C LEU A 35 -13.41 -3.46 11.22
N GLN A 36 -14.08 -2.31 11.13
CA GLN A 36 -15.32 -2.19 10.37
C GLN A 36 -15.04 -1.93 8.89
N TRP A 37 -15.47 -2.85 8.05
CA TRP A 37 -15.38 -2.77 6.59
C TRP A 37 -16.78 -2.50 6.03
N ASP A 38 -17.07 -1.23 5.74
CA ASP A 38 -18.36 -0.85 5.15
C ASP A 38 -18.32 -0.99 3.62
N ILE A 39 -18.27 -2.23 3.11
CA ILE A 39 -18.10 -2.49 1.66
C ILE A 39 -19.43 -2.31 0.93
N LEU A 40 -19.43 -1.52 -0.15
CA LEU A 40 -20.59 -1.28 -1.02
C LEU A 40 -20.75 -2.47 -1.97
N PRO A 41 -21.99 -2.85 -2.35
CA PRO A 41 -22.21 -3.88 -3.37
C PRO A 41 -21.44 -3.62 -4.68
N SER A 42 -21.38 -2.36 -5.12
CA SER A 42 -20.64 -1.99 -6.34
C SER A 42 -19.13 -2.20 -6.25
N GLU A 43 -18.54 -2.16 -5.05
CA GLU A 43 -17.11 -2.44 -4.86
C GLU A 43 -16.83 -3.95 -5.04
N TRP A 44 -17.77 -4.80 -4.60
CA TRP A 44 -17.71 -6.24 -4.89
C TRP A 44 -17.84 -6.52 -6.38
N ASP A 45 -18.74 -5.84 -7.09
CA ASP A 45 -18.89 -5.99 -8.54
C ASP A 45 -17.59 -5.64 -9.28
N ILE A 46 -16.94 -4.54 -8.90
CA ILE A 46 -15.64 -4.12 -9.46
C ILE A 46 -14.55 -5.16 -9.14
N PHE A 47 -14.51 -5.66 -7.90
CA PHE A 47 -13.55 -6.67 -7.48
C PHE A 47 -13.70 -7.96 -8.31
N TRP A 48 -14.92 -8.48 -8.45
CA TRP A 48 -15.20 -9.69 -9.22
C TRP A 48 -14.94 -9.49 -10.71
N LEU A 49 -15.36 -8.35 -11.28
CA LEU A 49 -15.08 -8.03 -12.67
C LEU A 49 -13.57 -7.93 -12.93
N SER A 50 -12.83 -7.23 -12.07
CA SER A 50 -11.37 -7.12 -12.20
C SER A 50 -10.70 -8.49 -12.10
N THR A 51 -11.15 -9.34 -11.17
CA THR A 51 -10.62 -10.70 -11.02
C THR A 51 -10.92 -11.55 -12.25
N ALA A 52 -12.13 -11.48 -12.80
CA ALA A 52 -12.51 -12.20 -14.01
C ALA A 52 -11.65 -11.79 -15.21
N ILE A 53 -11.40 -10.48 -15.39
CA ILE A 53 -10.52 -9.97 -16.46
C ILE A 53 -9.10 -10.53 -16.29
N LYS A 54 -8.55 -10.52 -15.07
CA LYS A 54 -7.20 -11.07 -14.80
C LYS A 54 -7.12 -12.57 -15.08
N LEU A 55 -8.15 -13.34 -14.74
CA LEU A 55 -8.23 -14.77 -15.08
C LEU A 55 -8.25 -15.01 -16.59
N LEU A 56 -8.95 -14.18 -17.36
CA LEU A 56 -8.96 -14.24 -18.82
C LEU A 56 -7.60 -13.91 -19.46
N LEU A 57 -6.68 -13.26 -18.72
CA LEU A 57 -5.33 -12.94 -19.19
C LEU A 57 -4.33 -14.09 -18.99
N TYR A 58 -4.71 -15.22 -18.39
CA TYR A 58 -3.80 -16.36 -18.22
C TYR A 58 -3.12 -16.85 -19.52
N PRO A 59 -3.85 -17.01 -20.64
CA PRO A 59 -3.25 -17.45 -21.90
C PRO A 59 -2.59 -16.31 -22.69
N SER A 60 -2.54 -15.09 -22.15
CA SER A 60 -1.97 -13.94 -22.86
C SER A 60 -0.43 -14.02 -22.99
N TYR A 61 0.12 -13.04 -23.72
CA TYR A 61 1.56 -12.83 -23.88
C TYR A 61 2.35 -12.95 -22.58
N ARG A 62 3.60 -13.38 -22.70
CA ARG A 62 4.56 -13.54 -21.61
C ARG A 62 5.81 -12.74 -21.93
N SER A 63 6.20 -11.88 -21.00
CA SER A 63 7.48 -11.19 -21.03
C SER A 63 8.61 -12.14 -20.58
N THR A 64 9.84 -11.65 -20.68
CA THR A 64 11.02 -12.26 -20.07
C THR A 64 10.94 -12.32 -18.54
N ASP A 65 10.12 -11.48 -17.90
CA ASP A 65 10.04 -11.40 -16.44
C ASP A 65 9.46 -12.67 -15.80
N PHE A 66 8.68 -13.46 -16.54
CA PHE A 66 8.27 -14.80 -16.09
C PHE A 66 9.49 -15.66 -15.75
N GLU A 67 10.48 -15.69 -16.65
CA GLU A 67 11.72 -16.45 -16.45
C GLU A 67 12.60 -15.83 -15.37
N VAL A 68 12.67 -14.48 -15.30
CA VAL A 68 13.39 -13.76 -14.24
C VAL A 68 12.88 -14.18 -12.87
N HIS A 69 11.56 -14.08 -12.65
CA HIS A 69 10.96 -14.43 -11.37
C HIS A 69 11.00 -15.94 -11.11
N ARG A 70 10.88 -16.79 -12.14
CA ARG A 70 11.08 -18.24 -11.96
C ARG A 70 12.50 -18.52 -11.48
N ASN A 71 13.49 -17.82 -12.03
CA ASN A 71 14.88 -17.94 -11.60
C ASN A 71 15.05 -17.51 -10.14
N TRP A 72 14.41 -16.42 -9.72
CA TRP A 72 14.46 -15.97 -8.33
C TRP A 72 13.78 -16.96 -7.37
N LEU A 73 12.67 -17.58 -7.76
CA LEU A 73 12.06 -18.67 -7.01
C LEU A 73 13.08 -19.83 -6.84
N ALA A 74 13.76 -20.23 -7.90
CA ALA A 74 14.75 -21.32 -7.86
C ALA A 74 15.99 -20.97 -7.02
N ILE A 75 16.55 -19.77 -7.19
CA ILE A 75 17.68 -19.27 -6.39
C ILE A 75 17.34 -19.30 -4.91
N THR A 76 16.22 -18.67 -4.55
CA THR A 76 15.85 -18.53 -3.13
C THR A 76 15.49 -19.87 -2.52
N TYR A 77 14.83 -20.76 -3.27
CA TYR A 77 14.50 -22.09 -2.82
C TYR A 77 15.74 -22.95 -2.54
N THR A 78 16.62 -23.05 -3.55
CA THR A 78 17.68 -24.07 -3.63
C THR A 78 18.97 -23.65 -2.95
N LEU A 79 19.31 -22.35 -2.98
CA LEU A 79 20.59 -21.86 -2.47
C LEU A 79 20.49 -21.35 -1.02
N PRO A 80 21.57 -21.47 -0.22
CA PRO A 80 21.66 -20.79 1.06
C PRO A 80 21.65 -19.27 0.86
N ILE A 81 21.13 -18.53 1.84
CA ILE A 81 20.95 -17.06 1.78
C ILE A 81 22.24 -16.33 1.39
N SER A 82 23.39 -16.80 1.86
CA SER A 82 24.71 -16.22 1.55
C SER A 82 25.11 -16.30 0.07
N LYS A 83 24.36 -17.05 -0.76
CA LYS A 83 24.63 -17.23 -2.19
C LYS A 83 23.55 -16.63 -3.10
N TRP A 84 22.45 -16.10 -2.57
CA TRP A 84 21.33 -15.61 -3.39
C TRP A 84 21.73 -14.54 -4.43
N TYR A 85 22.68 -13.67 -4.07
CA TYR A 85 23.14 -12.57 -4.91
C TYR A 85 24.44 -12.87 -5.68
N TYR A 86 24.94 -14.11 -5.60
CA TYR A 86 26.20 -14.52 -6.23
C TYR A 86 26.02 -15.68 -7.21
N ASP A 87 24.78 -16.13 -7.43
CA ASP A 87 24.49 -17.14 -8.44
C ASP A 87 24.75 -16.59 -9.84
N THR A 88 25.36 -17.43 -10.69
CA THR A 88 25.67 -17.12 -12.09
C THR A 88 25.13 -18.19 -13.03
N THR A 89 24.16 -19.00 -12.57
CA THR A 89 23.60 -20.11 -13.36
C THR A 89 22.76 -19.59 -14.53
N SER A 90 22.11 -18.43 -14.34
CA SER A 90 21.35 -17.70 -15.35
C SER A 90 21.87 -16.26 -15.47
N GLU A 91 21.57 -15.62 -16.60
CA GLU A 91 21.78 -14.17 -16.78
C GLU A 91 20.85 -13.33 -15.87
N TRP A 92 19.72 -13.91 -15.45
CA TRP A 92 18.72 -13.27 -14.60
C TRP A 92 19.08 -13.36 -13.12
N THR A 93 20.14 -12.65 -12.73
CA THR A 93 20.57 -12.57 -11.32
C THR A 93 19.51 -11.90 -10.43
N LEU A 94 19.51 -12.22 -9.14
CA LEU A 94 18.62 -11.58 -8.18
C LEU A 94 19.11 -10.16 -7.88
N ASP A 95 18.37 -9.15 -8.36
CA ASP A 95 18.75 -7.73 -8.31
C ASP A 95 17.90 -6.89 -7.33
N TYR A 96 16.76 -7.44 -6.86
CA TYR A 96 15.89 -6.74 -5.92
C TYR A 96 16.43 -6.81 -4.48
N PRO A 97 16.06 -5.84 -3.61
CA PRO A 97 16.56 -5.80 -2.25
C PRO A 97 16.03 -6.96 -1.38
N PRO A 98 16.58 -7.16 -0.17
CA PRO A 98 16.39 -8.40 0.58
C PRO A 98 14.94 -8.79 0.90
N PHE A 99 14.03 -7.84 1.14
CA PHE A 99 12.64 -8.21 1.44
C PHE A 99 11.92 -8.81 0.24
N PHE A 100 12.27 -8.37 -0.97
CA PHE A 100 11.77 -9.03 -2.17
C PHE A 100 12.35 -10.44 -2.32
N ALA A 101 13.64 -10.64 -2.03
CA ALA A 101 14.25 -11.97 -2.06
C ALA A 101 13.59 -12.93 -1.05
N TYR A 102 13.29 -12.46 0.16
CA TYR A 102 12.53 -13.24 1.14
C TYR A 102 11.07 -13.49 0.72
N PHE A 103 10.46 -12.56 0.01
CA PHE A 103 9.15 -12.76 -0.58
C PHE A 103 9.18 -13.84 -1.67
N GLU A 104 10.16 -13.83 -2.56
CA GLU A 104 10.38 -14.91 -3.52
C GLU A 104 10.67 -16.24 -2.82
N LYS A 105 11.42 -16.23 -1.70
CA LYS A 105 11.60 -17.43 -0.85
C LYS A 105 10.27 -17.97 -0.33
N LEU A 106 9.39 -17.09 0.13
CA LEU A 106 8.08 -17.47 0.65
C LEU A 106 7.20 -18.05 -0.46
N LEU A 107 7.25 -17.48 -1.67
CA LEU A 107 6.55 -18.01 -2.83
C LEU A 107 7.18 -19.30 -3.38
N SER A 108 8.49 -19.53 -3.22
CA SER A 108 9.12 -20.71 -3.79
C SER A 108 8.78 -22.00 -3.04
N ILE A 109 8.39 -21.90 -1.76
CA ILE A 109 7.93 -23.04 -0.95
C ILE A 109 6.69 -23.70 -1.59
N PRO A 110 5.52 -23.04 -1.75
CA PRO A 110 4.37 -23.64 -2.42
C PRO A 110 4.65 -24.00 -3.89
N ALA A 111 5.48 -23.23 -4.60
CA ALA A 111 5.89 -23.55 -5.97
C ALA A 111 6.50 -24.96 -6.06
N SER A 112 7.40 -25.30 -5.12
CA SER A 112 8.07 -26.61 -5.08
C SER A 112 7.12 -27.80 -4.90
N PHE A 113 5.95 -27.59 -4.27
CA PHE A 113 4.95 -28.63 -4.10
C PHE A 113 4.02 -28.77 -5.31
N ILE A 114 3.75 -27.66 -6.01
CA ILE A 114 2.87 -27.64 -7.18
C ILE A 114 3.59 -28.20 -8.40
N ASP A 115 4.82 -27.73 -8.63
CA ASP A 115 5.68 -28.20 -9.69
C ASP A 115 7.15 -28.00 -9.29
N PRO A 116 7.84 -29.09 -8.88
CA PRO A 116 9.24 -29.04 -8.47
C PRO A 116 10.18 -28.45 -9.54
N LYS A 117 9.80 -28.49 -10.82
CA LYS A 117 10.61 -27.94 -11.92
C LYS A 117 10.66 -26.42 -11.94
N ILE A 118 9.73 -25.75 -11.25
CA ILE A 118 9.74 -24.28 -11.10
C ILE A 118 10.99 -23.83 -10.32
N VAL A 119 11.35 -24.59 -9.29
CA VAL A 119 12.43 -24.25 -8.35
C VAL A 119 13.77 -24.92 -8.70
N ASP A 120 13.84 -25.64 -9.82
CA ASP A 120 15.09 -26.18 -10.33
C ASP A 120 15.94 -25.06 -10.92
N LEU A 121 17.14 -24.89 -10.36
CA LEU A 121 18.08 -23.85 -10.72
C LEU A 121 18.59 -23.99 -12.17
N ASN A 122 18.66 -25.22 -12.69
CA ASN A 122 19.19 -25.49 -14.03
C ASN A 122 18.10 -25.52 -15.11
N ASN A 123 16.83 -25.44 -14.72
CA ASN A 123 15.69 -25.52 -15.63
C ASN A 123 15.35 -24.15 -16.22
N LEU A 124 16.29 -23.63 -17.02
CA LEU A 124 16.19 -22.31 -17.64
C LEU A 124 15.14 -22.29 -18.75
N ASN A 125 14.46 -21.14 -18.88
CA ASN A 125 13.40 -20.91 -19.86
C ASN A 125 12.24 -21.91 -19.75
N TYR A 126 11.91 -22.32 -18.53
CA TYR A 126 10.82 -23.25 -18.29
C TYR A 126 9.47 -22.56 -18.52
N ASP A 127 8.67 -23.07 -19.47
CA ASP A 127 7.47 -22.38 -19.96
C ASP A 127 6.18 -23.22 -19.81
N ALA A 128 6.21 -24.25 -18.96
CA ALA A 128 5.05 -25.08 -18.71
C ALA A 128 3.86 -24.27 -18.17
N TRP A 129 2.66 -24.74 -18.45
CA TRP A 129 1.44 -24.07 -17.97
C TRP A 129 1.37 -23.97 -16.43
N SER A 130 1.97 -24.91 -15.72
CA SER A 130 2.10 -24.92 -14.26
C SER A 130 2.79 -23.67 -13.73
N VAL A 131 3.98 -23.32 -14.26
CA VAL A 131 4.71 -22.13 -13.82
C VAL A 131 3.97 -20.84 -14.16
N ILE A 132 3.36 -20.78 -15.35
CA ILE A 132 2.59 -19.61 -15.80
C ILE A 132 1.39 -19.40 -14.89
N ALA A 133 0.60 -20.44 -14.67
CA ALA A 133 -0.58 -20.38 -13.81
C ALA A 133 -0.18 -20.04 -12.37
N TYR A 134 0.91 -20.63 -11.87
CA TYR A 134 1.43 -20.36 -10.53
C TYR A 134 1.77 -18.88 -10.34
N GLN A 135 2.66 -18.37 -11.18
CA GLN A 135 3.13 -16.99 -11.14
C GLN A 135 1.99 -15.97 -11.32
N ARG A 136 1.08 -16.17 -12.27
CA ARG A 136 -0.08 -15.27 -12.43
C ARG A 136 -0.99 -15.28 -11.21
N THR A 137 -1.16 -16.45 -10.59
CA THR A 137 -1.96 -16.58 -9.37
C THR A 137 -1.31 -15.82 -8.20
N THR A 138 0.01 -15.91 -8.02
CA THR A 138 0.70 -15.20 -6.94
C THR A 138 0.62 -13.69 -7.11
N VAL A 139 0.68 -13.17 -8.34
CA VAL A 139 0.44 -11.73 -8.61
C VAL A 139 -0.98 -11.32 -8.20
N ILE A 140 -2.01 -12.06 -8.61
CA ILE A 140 -3.41 -11.77 -8.22
C ILE A 140 -3.59 -11.79 -6.70
N LEU A 141 -3.05 -12.80 -6.01
CA LEU A 141 -3.19 -12.95 -4.57
C LEU A 141 -2.48 -11.84 -3.78
N THR A 142 -1.30 -11.43 -4.22
CA THR A 142 -0.51 -10.39 -3.52
C THR A 142 -1.06 -8.99 -3.80
N GLU A 143 -1.66 -8.78 -4.97
CA GLU A 143 -2.40 -7.55 -5.29
C GLU A 143 -3.63 -7.33 -4.39
N LEU A 144 -4.12 -8.36 -3.69
CA LEU A 144 -5.20 -8.18 -2.68
C LEU A 144 -4.81 -7.18 -1.58
N VAL A 145 -3.51 -6.95 -1.34
CA VAL A 145 -3.04 -5.88 -0.45
C VAL A 145 -3.47 -4.51 -0.96
N LEU A 146 -3.41 -4.28 -2.27
CA LEU A 146 -3.92 -3.07 -2.92
C LEU A 146 -5.46 -2.99 -2.83
N GLY A 147 -6.14 -4.11 -3.08
CA GLY A 147 -7.60 -4.19 -2.91
C GLY A 147 -8.04 -3.80 -1.49
N ALA A 148 -7.36 -4.34 -0.47
CA ALA A 148 -7.65 -4.06 0.93
C ALA A 148 -7.48 -2.58 1.29
N VAL A 149 -6.47 -1.89 0.74
CA VAL A 149 -6.32 -0.45 1.00
C VAL A 149 -7.38 0.40 0.35
N LEU A 150 -7.76 0.08 -0.89
CA LEU A 150 -8.79 0.81 -1.60
C LEU A 150 -10.17 0.66 -0.95
N LEU A 151 -10.49 -0.55 -0.46
CA LEU A 151 -11.75 -0.83 0.25
C LEU A 151 -11.90 -0.09 1.58
N ARG A 152 -10.81 0.42 2.16
CA ARG A 152 -10.86 1.16 3.43
C ARG A 152 -11.47 2.55 3.30
N ARG A 153 -11.89 2.96 2.09
CA ARG A 153 -12.57 4.23 1.78
C ARG A 153 -11.93 5.46 2.38
N VAL A 154 -10.62 5.41 2.60
CA VAL A 154 -9.92 6.64 2.90
C VAL A 154 -9.81 7.34 1.57
N HIS A 155 -10.46 8.50 1.44
CA HIS A 155 -10.20 9.43 0.35
C HIS A 155 -8.73 9.85 0.43
N LEU A 156 -7.82 8.97 -0.03
CA LEU A 156 -6.37 9.17 -0.08
C LEU A 156 -6.04 10.45 -0.86
N PHE A 157 -6.96 10.83 -1.75
CA PHE A 157 -7.03 12.09 -2.46
C PHE A 157 -8.19 12.91 -1.90
N TYR A 158 -7.90 14.10 -1.37
CA TYR A 158 -8.91 15.04 -0.88
C TYR A 158 -9.92 15.37 -1.97
N PHE A 159 -11.11 14.77 -1.94
CA PHE A 159 -12.25 15.31 -2.68
C PHE A 159 -12.93 16.36 -1.83
N ARG A 160 -12.97 17.59 -2.35
CA ARG A 160 -13.76 18.68 -1.78
C ARG A 160 -15.22 18.23 -1.67
N PRO A 161 -15.87 18.32 -0.50
CA PRO A 161 -17.28 17.98 -0.38
C PRO A 161 -18.10 18.94 -1.26
N GLY A 162 -18.86 18.39 -2.22
CA GLY A 162 -19.72 19.16 -3.13
C GLY A 162 -19.39 19.06 -4.63
N SER A 163 -18.30 18.37 -5.03
CA SER A 163 -18.07 18.05 -6.44
C SER A 163 -18.70 16.70 -6.77
N ILE A 164 -19.57 16.66 -7.78
CA ILE A 164 -20.19 15.45 -8.32
C ILE A 164 -19.08 14.42 -8.52
N ALA A 165 -19.25 13.25 -7.89
CA ALA A 165 -18.34 12.12 -7.93
C ALA A 165 -18.05 11.71 -9.38
N HIS A 166 -17.08 12.38 -10.00
CA HIS A 166 -16.33 11.79 -11.08
C HIS A 166 -15.56 10.67 -10.40
N PHE A 167 -15.89 9.42 -10.72
CA PHE A 167 -14.93 8.33 -10.61
C PHE A 167 -13.61 8.90 -11.15
N PRO A 168 -12.59 9.09 -10.31
CA PRO A 168 -11.45 9.85 -10.77
C PRO A 168 -10.80 9.03 -11.87
N THR A 169 -10.74 9.61 -13.05
CA THR A 169 -10.09 9.07 -14.25
C THR A 169 -8.68 8.54 -13.94
N GLU A 170 -8.04 9.11 -12.92
CA GLU A 170 -6.79 8.65 -12.32
C GLU A 170 -6.84 7.19 -11.83
N GLN A 171 -7.90 6.77 -11.13
CA GLN A 171 -8.04 5.39 -10.62
C GLN A 171 -8.17 4.37 -11.76
N ILE A 172 -8.88 4.73 -12.83
CA ILE A 172 -9.04 3.87 -14.02
C ILE A 172 -7.70 3.75 -14.76
N HIS A 173 -6.95 4.84 -14.89
CA HIS A 173 -5.63 4.81 -15.51
C HIS A 173 -4.64 3.98 -14.70
N THR A 174 -4.63 4.15 -13.37
CA THR A 174 -3.81 3.35 -12.46
C THR A 174 -4.17 1.87 -12.54
N TRP A 175 -5.47 1.54 -12.58
CA TRP A 175 -5.94 0.16 -12.73
C TRP A 175 -5.50 -0.46 -14.06
N LEU A 176 -5.64 0.26 -15.17
CA LEU A 176 -5.19 -0.22 -16.48
C LEU A 176 -3.66 -0.37 -16.54
N GLY A 177 -2.93 0.55 -15.90
CA GLY A 177 -1.48 0.49 -15.77
C GLY A 177 -1.02 -0.79 -15.05
N PHE A 178 -1.61 -1.11 -13.90
CA PHE A 178 -1.31 -2.35 -13.19
C PHE A 178 -1.75 -3.60 -13.96
N LEU A 179 -2.89 -3.56 -14.64
CA LEU A 179 -3.32 -4.69 -15.49
C LEU A 179 -2.27 -5.01 -16.56
N ILE A 180 -1.73 -4.00 -17.25
CA ILE A 180 -0.71 -4.20 -18.27
C ILE A 180 0.62 -4.63 -17.63
N VAL A 181 1.11 -3.89 -16.64
CA VAL A 181 2.45 -4.12 -16.09
C VAL A 181 2.52 -5.42 -15.28
N ASP A 182 1.53 -5.69 -14.43
CA ASP A 182 1.59 -6.84 -13.54
C ASP A 182 1.01 -8.11 -14.17
N HIS A 183 -0.05 -8.00 -14.99
CA HIS A 183 -0.74 -9.17 -15.54
C HIS A 183 -0.44 -9.45 -17.01
N ILE A 184 0.17 -8.54 -17.77
CA ILE A 184 0.66 -8.84 -19.14
C ILE A 184 2.19 -8.94 -19.12
N HIS A 185 2.87 -7.96 -18.54
CA HIS A 185 4.33 -7.93 -18.45
C HIS A 185 4.90 -8.69 -17.25
N PHE A 186 4.09 -9.13 -16.29
CA PHE A 186 4.49 -9.91 -15.12
C PHE A 186 5.39 -9.18 -14.11
N GLN A 187 4.77 -8.54 -13.14
CA GLN A 187 5.41 -7.81 -12.07
C GLN A 187 4.54 -7.82 -10.81
N TYR A 188 5.13 -7.46 -9.66
CA TYR A 188 4.42 -7.35 -8.37
C TYR A 188 4.19 -5.88 -7.96
N ASN A 189 4.01 -4.95 -8.90
CA ASN A 189 3.95 -3.51 -8.56
C ASN A 189 2.68 -3.13 -7.81
N GLY A 190 1.53 -3.76 -8.11
CA GLY A 190 0.27 -3.53 -7.43
C GLY A 190 0.34 -3.88 -5.95
N PHE A 191 0.97 -5.02 -5.61
CA PHE A 191 1.27 -5.39 -4.23
C PHE A 191 2.09 -4.30 -3.50
N MET A 192 3.22 -3.89 -4.09
CA MET A 192 4.09 -2.85 -3.52
C MET A 192 3.40 -1.49 -3.42
N TYR A 193 2.57 -1.14 -4.41
CA TYR A 193 1.75 0.06 -4.38
C TYR A 193 0.70 0.00 -3.26
N GLY A 194 0.14 -1.18 -2.98
CA GLY A 194 -0.71 -1.40 -1.82
C GLY A 194 -0.02 -1.05 -0.50
N ILE A 195 1.24 -1.51 -0.32
CA ILE A 195 2.07 -1.15 0.85
C ILE A 195 2.28 0.37 0.93
N LEU A 196 2.56 1.02 -0.21
CA LEU A 196 2.72 2.47 -0.28
C LEU A 196 1.45 3.21 0.19
N LEU A 197 0.29 2.84 -0.34
CA LEU A 197 -0.97 3.49 0.04
C LEU A 197 -1.30 3.24 1.52
N TRP A 198 -0.98 2.06 2.06
CA TRP A 198 -1.05 1.79 3.49
C TRP A 198 -0.13 2.67 4.33
N SER A 199 1.11 2.88 3.89
CA SER A 199 2.01 3.82 4.55
C SER A 199 1.43 5.24 4.58
N ILE A 200 0.88 5.72 3.46
CA ILE A 200 0.24 7.04 3.38
C ILE A 200 -1.00 7.11 4.29
N LEU A 201 -1.81 6.05 4.32
CA LEU A 201 -2.96 5.98 5.22
C LEU A 201 -2.54 6.13 6.69
N MET A 202 -1.52 5.39 7.12
CA MET A 202 -1.04 5.46 8.50
C MET A 202 -0.54 6.87 8.84
N ALA A 203 0.14 7.55 7.91
CA ALA A 203 0.57 8.94 8.10
C ALA A 203 -0.61 9.89 8.29
N ARG A 204 -1.67 9.74 7.48
CA ARG A 204 -2.87 10.58 7.54
C ARG A 204 -3.68 10.35 8.82
N ASN A 205 -3.68 9.12 9.33
CA ASN A 205 -4.31 8.78 10.61
C ASN A 205 -3.47 9.20 11.84
N GLY A 206 -2.36 9.94 11.63
CA GLY A 206 -1.47 10.41 12.69
C GLY A 206 -0.44 9.39 13.18
N ASN A 207 -0.48 8.14 12.68
CA ASN A 207 0.47 7.10 13.04
C ASN A 207 1.73 7.15 12.15
N LYS A 208 2.57 8.16 12.40
CA LYS A 208 3.80 8.41 11.61
C LYS A 208 4.83 7.29 11.74
N LEU A 209 4.90 6.61 12.88
CA LEU A 209 5.83 5.49 13.08
C LEU A 209 5.47 4.30 12.20
N ALA A 210 4.20 3.88 12.20
CA ALA A 210 3.75 2.78 11.34
C ALA A 210 3.92 3.12 9.85
N SER A 211 3.65 4.37 9.46
CA SER A 211 3.93 4.86 8.11
C SER A 211 5.40 4.71 7.73
N GLY A 212 6.32 5.19 8.59
CA GLY A 212 7.77 5.08 8.38
C GLY A 212 8.24 3.63 8.25
N ILE A 213 7.73 2.73 9.11
CA ILE A 213 8.05 1.29 9.04
C ILE A 213 7.56 0.70 7.71
N LEU A 214 6.30 0.93 7.32
CA LEU A 214 5.75 0.42 6.06
C LEU A 214 6.51 0.96 4.84
N PHE A 215 6.93 2.23 4.87
CA PHE A 215 7.72 2.81 3.79
C PHE A 215 9.14 2.22 3.74
N ALA A 216 9.78 2.00 4.90
CA ALA A 216 11.07 1.32 4.96
C ALA A 216 11.00 -0.13 4.45
N VAL A 217 9.92 -0.83 4.76
CA VAL A 217 9.60 -2.17 4.21
C VAL A 217 9.52 -2.08 2.69
N LEU A 218 8.75 -1.12 2.16
CA LEU A 218 8.60 -0.90 0.71
C LEU A 218 9.93 -0.64 0.00
N LEU A 219 10.82 0.17 0.58
CA LEU A 219 12.15 0.42 0.02
C LEU A 219 13.01 -0.84 -0.09
N ASN A 220 12.84 -1.79 0.84
CA ASN A 220 13.49 -3.10 0.80
C ASN A 220 12.80 -4.10 -0.15
N PHE A 221 11.62 -3.76 -0.68
CA PHE A 221 11.00 -4.50 -1.79
C PHE A 221 11.46 -3.99 -3.15
N LYS A 222 11.53 -2.67 -3.35
CA LYS A 222 12.03 -2.07 -4.59
C LYS A 222 12.57 -0.67 -4.34
N HIS A 223 13.84 -0.45 -4.67
CA HIS A 223 14.53 0.81 -4.39
C HIS A 223 13.98 2.00 -5.19
N ILE A 224 13.23 1.76 -6.28
CA ILE A 224 12.60 2.82 -7.07
C ILE A 224 11.64 3.70 -6.26
N TYR A 225 11.06 3.18 -5.18
CA TYR A 225 10.18 3.97 -4.31
C TYR A 225 10.93 5.07 -3.54
N MET A 226 12.27 5.08 -3.57
CA MET A 226 13.08 6.18 -3.02
C MET A 226 12.79 7.51 -3.71
N TYR A 227 12.40 7.53 -4.99
CA TYR A 227 11.99 8.77 -5.66
C TYR A 227 10.76 9.42 -5.00
N LEU A 228 9.89 8.61 -4.38
CA LEU A 228 8.71 9.11 -3.67
C LEU A 228 9.04 9.60 -2.25
N ALA A 229 10.18 9.20 -1.68
CA ALA A 229 10.63 9.66 -0.36
C ALA A 229 10.87 11.17 -0.31
N VAL A 230 11.31 11.74 -1.44
CA VAL A 230 11.63 13.18 -1.60
C VAL A 230 10.39 14.01 -1.96
N SER A 231 9.30 13.36 -2.42
CA SER A 231 8.07 14.07 -2.74
C SER A 231 7.49 14.74 -1.49
N PRO A 232 7.12 16.03 -1.52
CA PRO A 232 6.53 16.71 -0.37
C PRO A 232 5.21 16.11 0.13
N ALA A 233 4.56 15.20 -0.60
CA ALA A 233 3.23 14.69 -0.29
C ALA A 233 3.06 14.07 1.12
N PRO A 234 4.01 13.30 1.68
CA PRO A 234 3.91 12.79 3.06
C PRO A 234 4.07 13.90 4.11
N CYS A 235 4.81 14.98 3.79
CA CYS A 235 5.11 16.08 4.71
C CYS A 235 4.13 17.25 4.61
N PHE A 236 3.54 17.51 3.43
CA PHE A 236 2.76 18.73 3.19
C PHE A 236 1.30 18.62 3.65
N SER A 237 0.76 17.40 3.75
CA SER A 237 -0.57 17.17 4.33
C SER A 237 -0.57 17.10 5.88
N LEU A 238 0.56 17.40 6.52
CA LEU A 238 0.69 17.50 7.98
C LEU A 238 0.69 18.96 8.49
N ARG A 239 0.65 19.97 7.61
CA ARG A 239 0.30 21.34 8.00
C ARG A 239 -1.21 21.53 7.94
N GLY A 240 -1.90 20.90 8.88
CA GLY A 240 -3.21 21.40 9.32
C GLY A 240 -2.99 22.76 9.97
N THR A 241 -3.61 23.78 9.40
CA THR A 241 -4.24 24.92 10.09
C THR A 241 -3.73 25.22 11.51
N GLN A 242 -2.83 26.19 11.63
CA GLN A 242 -2.91 27.14 12.75
C GLN A 242 -3.94 28.21 12.40
#